data_AF-A0A846ZTK4-F1
#
_entry.id   AF-A0A846ZTK4-F1
#
_cell.length_a   1.000
_cell.length_b   1.000
_cell.length_c   1.000
_cell.angle_alpha   90.00
_cell.angle_beta   90.00
_cell.angle_gamma   90.00
#
_symmetry.space_group_name_H-M   'P 1'
#
loop_
_entity.id
_entity.type
_entity.pdbx_description
1 polymer ?
#
loop_
_entity_poly.entity_id
_entity_poly.type
_entity_poly.pdbx_seq_one_letter_code
_entity_poly.pdbx_strand_id
1 'polypeptide(L)'
;MSLTIQIQSLIFSFVYGLFFATIFRLFSKYFNTQIKYINIIIIFSFVLFNALLYFFCLSIVNNGIVHFYFLLTVLLGFLIENKVNDYLKKYKK
;
A
#
# COMPACT_ATOMS: atom_id res chain seq x y z
N MET A 1 -5.57 -20.31 11.52
CA MET A 1 -4.54 -20.30 10.47
C MET A 1 -3.24 -20.86 11.02
N SER A 2 -2.48 -21.65 10.26
CA SER A 2 -1.18 -22.12 10.73
C SER A 2 -0.20 -20.96 10.89
N LEU A 3 0.79 -21.12 11.79
CA LEU A 3 1.82 -20.11 12.03
C LEU A 3 2.59 -19.74 10.75
N THR A 4 2.82 -20.74 9.89
CA THR A 4 3.51 -20.55 8.61
C THR A 4 2.77 -19.58 7.69
N ILE A 5 1.45 -19.75 7.51
CA ILE A 5 0.63 -18.86 6.69
C ILE A 5 0.55 -17.46 7.34
N GLN A 6 0.61 -17.36 8.67
CA GLN A 6 0.59 -16.07 9.38
C GLN A 6 1.84 -15.25 9.09
N ILE A 7 3.01 -15.90 9.17
CA ILE A 7 4.28 -15.26 8.84
C ILE A 7 4.33 -14.87 7.37
N GLN A 8 3.90 -15.75 6.47
CA GLN A 8 3.83 -15.44 5.02
C GLN A 8 2.91 -14.25 4.74
N SER A 9 1.74 -14.21 5.38
CA SER A 9 0.79 -13.10 5.24
C SER A 9 1.35 -11.79 5.80
N LEU A 10 2.06 -11.82 6.93
CA LEU A 10 2.71 -10.64 7.52
C LEU A 10 3.76 -10.05 6.57
N ILE A 11 4.64 -10.91 6.02
CA ILE A 11 5.68 -10.50 5.06
C ILE A 11 5.02 -9.95 3.80
N PHE A 12 4.02 -10.66 3.25
CA PHE A 12 3.27 -10.22 2.09
C PHE A 12 2.65 -8.83 2.30
N SER A 13 1.94 -8.63 3.42
CA SER A 13 1.31 -7.35 3.77
C SER A 13 2.33 -6.22 3.93
N PHE A 14 3.50 -6.51 4.52
CA PHE A 14 4.58 -5.54 4.62
C PHE A 14 5.11 -5.13 3.24
N VAL A 15 5.42 -6.10 2.38
CA VAL A 15 5.88 -5.86 1.00
C VAL A 15 4.82 -5.11 0.19
N TYR A 16 3.55 -5.45 0.39
CA TYR A 16 2.43 -4.73 -0.22
C TYR A 16 2.38 -3.26 0.21
N GLY A 17 2.67 -2.97 1.48
CA GLY A 17 2.79 -1.58 1.96
C GLY A 17 3.87 -0.79 1.23
N LEU A 18 5.05 -1.38 1.00
CA LEU A 18 6.13 -0.77 0.20
C LEU A 18 5.68 -0.50 -1.24
N PHE A 19 5.04 -1.50 -1.86
CA PHE A 19 4.49 -1.41 -3.21
C PHE A 19 3.45 -0.29 -3.31
N PHE A 20 2.49 -0.25 -2.38
CA PHE A 20 1.43 0.74 -2.35
C PHE A 20 1.99 2.16 -2.21
N ALA A 21 2.98 2.38 -1.33
CA ALA A 21 3.63 3.69 -1.20
C ALA A 21 4.31 4.14 -2.49
N THR A 22 5.00 3.22 -3.17
CA THR A 22 5.67 3.49 -4.43
C THR A 22 4.67 3.90 -5.51
N ILE A 23 3.59 3.13 -5.69
CA ILE A 23 2.56 3.45 -6.68
C ILE A 23 1.83 4.74 -6.29
N PHE A 24 1.47 4.93 -5.01
CA PHE A 24 0.79 6.14 -4.55
C PHE A 24 1.57 7.40 -4.91
N ARG A 25 2.90 7.38 -4.74
CA ARG A 25 3.76 8.50 -5.12
C ARG A 25 3.92 8.67 -6.63
N LEU A 26 3.94 7.59 -7.42
CA LEU A 26 3.93 7.71 -8.87
C LEU A 26 2.64 8.39 -9.34
N PHE A 27 1.52 8.01 -8.74
CA PHE A 27 0.20 8.56 -9.05
C PHE A 27 -0.06 9.93 -8.43
N SER A 28 0.70 10.35 -7.42
CA SER A 28 0.48 11.63 -6.73
C SER A 28 0.59 12.84 -7.64
N LYS A 29 1.30 12.72 -8.77
CA LYS A 29 1.35 13.76 -9.81
C LYS A 29 0.00 14.01 -10.47
N TYR A 30 -0.88 13.00 -10.51
CA TYR A 30 -2.21 13.09 -11.11
C TYR A 30 -3.30 13.50 -10.11
N PHE A 31 -2.99 13.56 -8.81
CA PHE A 31 -3.95 13.92 -7.76
C PHE A 31 -4.19 15.43 -7.62
N ASN A 32 -3.59 16.25 -8.49
CA ASN A 32 -3.64 17.71 -8.39
C ASN A 32 -4.30 18.35 -9.62
N THR A 33 -5.51 17.91 -9.98
CA THR A 33 -6.34 18.61 -10.96
C THR A 33 -6.93 19.89 -10.34
N GLN A 34 -7.24 20.89 -11.16
CA GLN A 34 -7.84 22.16 -10.69
C GLN A 34 -9.22 21.96 -10.06
N ILE A 35 -9.91 20.86 -10.35
CA ILE A 35 -11.28 20.59 -9.90
C ILE A 35 -11.24 19.61 -8.70
N LYS A 36 -11.53 20.12 -7.50
CA LYS A 36 -11.45 19.35 -6.24
C LYS A 36 -12.26 18.05 -6.24
N TYR A 37 -13.47 18.06 -6.81
CA TYR A 37 -14.33 16.87 -6.87
C TYR A 37 -13.72 15.74 -7.72
N ILE A 38 -13.05 16.10 -8.82
CA ILE A 38 -12.37 15.13 -9.68
C ILE A 38 -11.21 14.47 -8.93
N ASN A 39 -10.45 15.24 -8.13
CA ASN A 39 -9.38 14.68 -7.30
C ASN A 39 -9.90 13.66 -6.28
N ILE A 40 -11.03 13.93 -5.63
CA ILE A 40 -11.65 12.99 -4.67
C ILE A 40 -12.00 11.68 -5.38
N ILE A 41 -12.63 11.75 -6.55
CA ILE A 41 -13.01 10.55 -7.32
C ILE A 41 -11.77 9.75 -7.75
N ILE A 42 -10.72 10.43 -8.23
CA ILE A 42 -9.47 9.78 -8.64
C ILE A 42 -8.79 9.10 -7.44
N ILE A 43 -8.64 9.79 -6.32
CA ILE A 43 -8.01 9.24 -5.11
C ILE A 43 -8.83 8.07 -4.57
N PHE A 44 -10.16 8.22 -4.49
CA PHE A 44 -11.04 7.15 -4.03
C PHE A 44 -10.96 5.93 -4.93
N SER A 45 -11.02 6.10 -6.25
CA SER A 45 -10.88 5.01 -7.22
C SER A 45 -9.52 4.32 -7.10
N PHE A 46 -8.44 5.10 -6.96
CA PHE A 46 -7.09 4.58 -6.75
C PHE A 46 -6.99 3.74 -5.48
N VAL A 47 -7.48 4.24 -4.35
CA VAL A 47 -7.45 3.53 -3.07
C VAL A 47 -8.31 2.28 -3.12
N LEU A 48 -9.51 2.36 -3.70
CA LEU A 48 -10.42 1.23 -3.84
C LEU A 48 -9.80 0.11 -4.69
N PHE A 49 -9.20 0.47 -5.84
CA PHE A 49 -8.52 -0.49 -6.70
C PHE A 49 -7.38 -1.21 -5.97
N ASN A 50 -6.54 -0.47 -5.25
CA ASN A 50 -5.45 -1.08 -4.47
C ASN A 50 -5.97 -1.90 -3.29
N ALA A 51 -7.03 -1.48 -2.61
CA ALA A 51 -7.65 -2.28 -1.57
C ALA A 51 -8.13 -3.63 -2.13
N LEU A 52 -8.86 -3.63 -3.26
CA LEU A 52 -9.30 -4.87 -3.92
C LEU A 52 -8.12 -5.73 -4.36
N LEU A 53 -7.06 -5.13 -4.91
CA LEU A 53 -5.84 -5.84 -5.31
C LEU A 53 -5.15 -6.48 -4.11
N TYR A 54 -5.09 -5.78 -2.96
CA TYR A 54 -4.59 -6.35 -1.72
C TYR A 54 -5.39 -7.57 -1.26
N PHE A 55 -6.72 -7.47 -1.23
CA PHE A 55 -7.59 -8.61 -0.88
C PHE A 55 -7.41 -9.78 -1.85
N PHE A 56 -7.30 -9.51 -3.16
CA PHE A 56 -7.04 -10.52 -4.17
C PHE A 56 -5.71 -11.24 -3.96
N CYS A 57 -4.62 -10.51 -3.73
CA CYS A 57 -3.33 -11.13 -3.46
C CYS A 57 -3.33 -11.87 -2.12
N LEU A 58 -4.00 -11.33 -1.09
CA LEU A 58 -4.14 -11.99 0.21
C LEU A 58 -4.97 -13.27 0.10
N SER A 59 -5.94 -13.34 -0.82
CA SER A 59 -6.71 -14.57 -1.08
C SER A 59 -5.86 -15.72 -1.59
N ILE A 60 -4.82 -15.41 -2.36
CA ILE A 60 -3.85 -16.40 -2.84
C ILE A 60 -2.97 -16.92 -1.68
N VAL A 61 -2.67 -16.08 -0.68
CA VAL A 61 -1.77 -16.44 0.44
C VAL A 61 -2.51 -17.14 1.57
N ASN A 62 -3.70 -16.65 1.95
CA ASN A 62 -4.37 -17.09 3.17
C ASN A 62 -5.90 -17.23 3.05
N ASN A 63 -6.41 -17.33 1.83
CA ASN A 63 -7.85 -17.37 1.52
C ASN A 63 -8.60 -16.06 1.85
N GLY A 64 -7.89 -14.94 1.97
CA GLY A 64 -8.49 -13.60 2.01
C GLY A 64 -8.89 -13.19 3.41
N ILE A 65 -8.42 -13.92 4.41
CA ILE A 65 -8.67 -13.64 5.82
C ILE A 65 -7.82 -12.44 6.22
N VAL A 66 -8.51 -11.32 6.47
CA VAL A 66 -7.86 -10.11 6.97
C VAL A 66 -7.83 -10.11 8.49
N HIS A 67 -6.63 -9.97 9.02
CA HIS A 67 -6.40 -9.68 10.43
C HIS A 67 -5.91 -8.24 10.58
N PHE A 68 -6.24 -7.61 11.71
CA PHE A 68 -5.86 -6.22 11.99
C PHE A 68 -4.35 -5.98 11.92
N TYR A 69 -3.54 -6.94 12.40
CA TYR A 69 -2.09 -6.83 12.36
C TYR A 69 -1.50 -6.88 10.94
N PHE A 70 -2.21 -7.44 9.95
CA PHE A 70 -1.80 -7.33 8.55
C PHE A 70 -1.97 -5.91 8.02
N LEU A 71 -3.02 -5.20 8.44
CA LEU A 71 -3.19 -3.79 8.07
C LEU A 71 -2.11 -2.92 8.72
N LEU A 72 -1.74 -3.22 9.98
CA LEU A 72 -0.61 -2.56 10.63
C LEU A 72 0.70 -2.77 9.86
N THR A 73 0.96 -3.97 9.34
CA THR A 73 2.18 -4.20 8.54
C THR A 73 2.15 -3.53 7.17
N VAL A 74 0.98 -3.43 6.51
CA VAL A 74 0.83 -2.58 5.31
C VAL A 74 1.18 -1.13 5.64
N LEU A 75 0.66 -0.58 6.74
CA LEU A 75 0.97 0.78 7.18
C LEU A 75 2.46 0.96 7.50
N LEU A 76 3.09 -0.01 8.17
CA LEU A 76 4.52 0.02 8.46
C LEU A 76 5.35 0.04 7.17
N GLY A 77 5.04 -0.83 6.19
CA GLY A 77 5.68 -0.81 4.89
C GLY A 77 5.53 0.55 4.21
N PHE A 78 4.31 1.09 4.19
CA PHE A 78 4.05 2.39 3.58
C PHE A 78 4.88 3.53 4.20
N LEU A 79 4.98 3.57 5.53
CA LEU A 79 5.76 4.59 6.24
C LEU A 79 7.27 4.44 6.01
N ILE A 80 7.79 3.21 6.02
CA ILE A 80 9.21 2.94 5.80
C ILE A 80 9.62 3.36 4.39
N GLU A 81 8.85 2.98 3.38
CA GLU A 81 9.16 3.30 1.99
C GLU A 81 9.23 4.82 1.76
N ASN A 82 8.26 5.57 2.30
CA ASN A 82 8.26 7.02 2.20
C ASN A 82 9.49 7.65 2.90
N LYS A 83 9.84 7.20 4.11
CA LYS A 83 11.04 7.68 4.82
C LYS A 83 12.33 7.37 4.06
N VAL A 84 12.47 6.17 3.53
CA VAL A 84 13.63 5.76 2.74
C VAL A 84 13.77 6.65 1.51
N ASN A 85 12.67 6.90 0.80
CA ASN A 85 12.69 7.74 -0.38
C ASN A 85 13.02 9.21 -0.07
N ASP A 86 12.51 9.75 1.04
CA ASP A 86 12.86 11.11 1.48
C ASP A 86 14.34 11.23 1.85
N TYR A 87 14.90 10.20 2.50
CA TYR A 87 16.34 10.10 2.72
C TYR A 87 17.11 10.08 1.40
N LEU A 88 16.73 9.25 0.43
CA LEU A 88 17.39 9.16 -0.88
C LEU A 88 17.37 10.47 -1.67
N LYS A 89 16.26 11.22 -1.64
CA LYS A 89 16.16 12.54 -2.28
C LYS A 89 17.14 13.56 -1.69
N LYS A 90 17.42 13.48 -0.39
CA LYS A 90 18.35 14.38 0.29
C LYS A 90 19.78 14.26 -0.23
N TYR A 91 20.22 13.06 -0.61
CA TYR A 91 21.58 12.80 -1.14
C TYR A 91 21.71 12.94 -2.65
N LYS A 92 20.59 13.09 -3.38
CA LYS A 92 20.59 13.39 -4.82
C LYS A 92 20.63 14.89 -5.13
N LYS A 93 20.51 15.75 -4.12
CA LYS A 93 20.72 17.21 -4.20
C LYS A 93 22.17 17.53 -3.88
#